data_AF-A0A7Y6PV63-F1
#
_entry.id   AF-A0A7Y6PV63-F1
#
_cell.length_a   1.000
_cell.length_b   1.000
_cell.length_c   1.000
_cell.angle_alpha   90.00
_cell.angle_beta   90.00
_cell.angle_gamma   90.00
#
_symmetry.space_group_name_H-M   'P 1'
#
loop_
_entity.id
_entity.type
_entity.pdbx_description
1 polymer ?
#
loop_
_entity_poly.entity_id
_entity_poly.type
_entity_poly.pdbx_seq_one_letter_code
_entity_poly.pdbx_strand_id
1 'polypeptide(L)'
;MDRAIGSARKTVGSQHAPVLDVPASLDPLRDVLARGNTREIIDALSAPQHDDNPDAQLVLARFLALDGELGRASGIYHRLAEGPDPHRRRALVGKAGLLLQLGLLDSALALFDGVCAEAPSDLDASEGRAQALERLGRLGEAAAEYRRFVGLANARADLRVRVAQQWLDAHVL
;
A
#
# COMPACT_ATOMS: atom_id res chain seq x y z
N MET A 1 -47.14 13.98 -7.23
CA MET A 1 -46.53 14.52 -8.46
C MET A 1 -45.46 15.52 -8.02
N ASP A 2 -44.16 15.28 -8.09
CA ASP A 2 -43.41 14.14 -8.60
C ASP A 2 -42.05 14.11 -7.88
N ARG A 3 -41.61 12.91 -7.48
CA ARG A 3 -40.21 12.63 -7.11
C ARG A 3 -39.45 12.49 -8.42
N ALA A 4 -38.22 13.02 -8.50
CA ALA A 4 -37.05 12.38 -9.12
C ALA A 4 -36.11 13.41 -9.74
N ILE A 5 -35.06 13.80 -9.00
CA ILE A 5 -33.70 13.80 -9.56
C ILE A 5 -32.81 13.20 -8.48
N GLY A 6 -32.83 11.86 -8.43
CA GLY A 6 -31.83 11.08 -7.73
C GLY A 6 -30.70 10.72 -8.71
N SER A 7 -29.52 10.52 -8.11
CA SER A 7 -28.45 9.65 -8.64
C SER A 7 -27.67 10.15 -9.87
N ALA A 8 -26.50 10.73 -9.63
CA ALA A 8 -25.31 10.51 -10.46
C ALA A 8 -24.01 10.95 -9.74
N ARG A 9 -23.60 10.18 -8.71
CA ARG A 9 -22.17 10.04 -8.34
C ARG A 9 -21.97 8.88 -7.38
N LYS A 10 -22.24 7.68 -7.87
CA LYS A 10 -21.53 6.48 -7.44
C LYS A 10 -20.60 6.06 -8.57
N THR A 11 -19.54 5.35 -8.21
CA THR A 11 -18.50 4.74 -9.07
C THR A 11 -17.51 5.70 -9.73
N VAL A 12 -16.50 6.14 -8.97
CA VAL A 12 -15.08 5.78 -9.19
C VAL A 12 -14.39 5.85 -7.83
N GLY A 13 -13.58 4.85 -7.53
CA GLY A 13 -13.07 4.56 -6.19
C GLY A 13 -13.56 3.19 -5.78
N SER A 14 -13.40 2.21 -6.67
CA SER A 14 -13.27 0.83 -6.23
C SER A 14 -12.21 0.86 -5.14
N GLN A 15 -12.63 0.74 -3.89
CA GLN A 15 -11.79 0.22 -2.83
C GLN A 15 -11.45 -1.19 -3.28
N HIS A 16 -10.52 -1.32 -4.23
CA HIS A 16 -9.72 -2.50 -4.31
C HIS A 16 -9.06 -2.51 -2.95
N ALA A 17 -9.58 -3.32 -2.02
CA ALA A 17 -8.76 -3.79 -0.93
C ALA A 17 -7.48 -4.24 -1.63
N PRO A 18 -6.36 -3.53 -1.44
CA PRO A 18 -5.16 -3.85 -2.18
C PRO A 18 -4.91 -5.30 -1.85
N VAL A 19 -4.82 -6.14 -2.88
CA VAL A 19 -4.48 -7.54 -2.73
C VAL A 19 -3.17 -7.51 -1.96
N LEU A 20 -3.26 -7.78 -0.65
CA LEU A 20 -2.10 -7.82 0.21
C LEU A 20 -1.36 -9.02 -0.35
N ASP A 21 -0.25 -8.77 -1.03
CA ASP A 21 0.66 -9.84 -1.41
C ASP A 21 1.19 -10.39 -0.08
N VAL A 22 0.53 -11.45 0.42
CA VAL A 22 0.82 -12.02 1.74
C VAL A 22 2.19 -12.68 1.63
N PRO A 23 3.22 -12.15 2.30
CA PRO A 23 4.54 -12.75 2.26
C PRO A 23 4.48 -14.19 2.75
N ALA A 24 5.33 -15.07 2.21
CA ALA A 24 5.38 -16.47 2.62
C ALA A 24 5.59 -16.65 4.15
N SER A 25 6.28 -15.68 4.77
CA SER A 25 6.49 -15.61 6.22
C SER A 25 5.19 -15.47 7.03
N LEU A 26 4.09 -15.08 6.39
CA LEU A 26 2.74 -14.92 6.96
C LEU A 26 1.74 -15.96 6.45
N ASP A 27 2.20 -17.04 5.82
CA ASP A 27 1.34 -18.14 5.37
C ASP A 27 0.44 -18.70 6.47
N PRO A 28 0.91 -18.90 7.72
CA PRO A 28 0.05 -19.35 8.81
C PRO A 28 -1.10 -18.37 9.13
N LEU A 29 -0.93 -17.09 8.79
CA LEU A 29 -1.91 -16.03 9.02
C LEU A 29 -2.74 -15.71 7.78
N ARG A 30 -2.53 -16.40 6.65
CA ARG A 30 -3.16 -16.07 5.38
C ARG A 30 -4.69 -16.03 5.46
N ASP A 31 -5.31 -16.99 6.15
CA ASP A 31 -6.77 -17.01 6.33
C ASP A 31 -7.27 -15.85 7.19
N VAL A 32 -6.57 -15.52 8.28
CA VAL A 32 -6.91 -14.40 9.16
C VAL A 32 -6.74 -13.08 8.41
N LEU A 33 -5.66 -12.90 7.65
CA LEU A 33 -5.42 -11.71 6.84
C LEU A 33 -6.45 -11.54 5.71
N ALA A 34 -6.99 -12.64 5.18
CA ALA A 34 -7.95 -12.60 4.08
C ALA A 34 -9.40 -12.38 4.53
N ARG A 35 -9.78 -12.86 5.73
CA ARG A 35 -11.19 -12.91 6.18
C ARG A 35 -11.43 -12.27 7.53
N GLY A 36 -10.39 -12.09 8.33
CA GLY A 36 -10.49 -11.52 9.67
C GLY A 36 -10.87 -10.04 9.62
N ASN A 37 -11.50 -9.58 10.69
CA ASN A 37 -11.69 -8.15 10.87
C ASN A 37 -10.37 -7.47 11.33
N THR A 38 -10.31 -6.14 11.26
CA THR A 38 -9.11 -5.37 11.64
C THR A 38 -8.55 -5.75 13.01
N ARG A 39 -9.43 -6.01 13.99
CA ARG A 39 -9.03 -6.32 15.36
C ARG A 39 -8.45 -7.73 15.49
N GLU A 40 -9.10 -8.73 14.90
CA GLU A 40 -8.59 -10.10 14.84
C GLU A 40 -7.21 -10.16 14.16
N ILE A 41 -7.03 -9.38 13.09
CA ILE A 41 -5.75 -9.29 12.39
C ILE A 41 -4.68 -8.65 13.28
N ILE A 42 -4.99 -7.55 13.95
CA ILE A 42 -4.07 -6.89 14.89
C ILE A 42 -3.70 -7.83 16.03
N ASP A 43 -4.66 -8.53 16.62
CA ASP A 43 -4.41 -9.46 17.73
C ASP A 43 -3.52 -10.62 17.29
N ALA A 44 -3.79 -11.20 16.12
CA ALA A 44 -2.98 -12.29 15.57
C ALA A 44 -1.54 -11.86 15.26
N LEU A 45 -1.36 -10.66 14.69
CA LEU A 45 -0.04 -10.12 14.34
C LEU A 45 0.73 -9.56 15.54
N SER A 46 0.05 -9.18 16.62
CA SER A 46 0.67 -8.67 17.86
C SER A 46 1.19 -9.79 18.77
N ALA A 47 1.04 -11.05 18.38
CA ALA A 47 1.51 -12.17 19.18
C ALA A 47 3.06 -12.21 19.24
N PRO A 48 3.68 -12.52 20.39
CA PRO A 48 5.14 -12.36 20.59
C PRO A 48 6.03 -13.08 19.57
N GLN A 49 5.56 -14.20 19.02
CA GLN A 49 6.27 -14.93 17.97
C GLN A 49 6.45 -14.14 16.66
N HIS A 50 5.77 -13.01 16.51
CA HIS A 50 5.83 -12.14 15.34
C HIS A 50 6.58 -10.82 15.60
N ASP A 51 7.10 -10.59 16.81
CA ASP A 51 7.80 -9.36 17.17
C ASP A 51 9.05 -9.12 16.33
N ASP A 52 9.80 -10.19 16.05
CA ASP A 52 11.03 -10.16 15.24
C ASP A 52 10.79 -10.34 13.74
N ASN A 53 9.54 -10.59 13.30
CA ASN A 53 9.22 -10.78 11.89
C ASN A 53 8.90 -9.43 11.22
N PRO A 54 9.80 -8.86 10.39
CA PRO A 54 9.58 -7.54 9.80
C PRO A 54 8.38 -7.49 8.84
N ASP A 55 8.01 -8.59 8.19
CA ASP A 55 6.79 -8.65 7.38
C ASP A 55 5.55 -8.57 8.25
N ALA A 56 5.52 -9.30 9.35
CA ALA A 56 4.40 -9.26 10.30
C ALA A 56 4.26 -7.85 10.88
N GLN A 57 5.38 -7.24 11.27
CA GLN A 57 5.42 -5.88 11.81
C GLN A 57 4.95 -4.84 10.78
N LEU A 58 5.33 -4.96 9.49
CA LEU A 58 4.82 -4.07 8.43
C LEU A 58 3.30 -4.16 8.28
N VAL A 59 2.78 -5.39 8.24
CA VAL A 59 1.33 -5.62 8.11
C VAL A 59 0.60 -5.13 9.36
N LEU A 60 1.15 -5.39 10.55
CA LEU A 60 0.60 -4.91 11.82
C LEU A 60 0.52 -3.38 11.85
N ALA A 61 1.61 -2.69 11.52
CA ALA A 61 1.66 -1.23 11.49
C ALA A 61 0.60 -0.63 10.55
N ARG A 62 0.36 -1.30 9.42
CA ARG A 62 -0.68 -0.91 8.47
C ARG A 62 -2.08 -1.04 9.07
N PHE A 63 -2.40 -2.16 9.72
CA PHE A 63 -3.71 -2.34 10.34
C PHE A 63 -3.92 -1.44 11.56
N LEU A 64 -2.87 -1.20 12.36
CA LEU A 64 -2.89 -0.22 13.44
C LEU A 64 -3.20 1.19 12.93
N ALA A 65 -2.63 1.58 11.78
CA ALA A 65 -2.92 2.87 11.16
C ALA A 65 -4.39 2.98 10.68
N LEU A 66 -4.97 1.88 10.20
CA LEU A 66 -6.39 1.81 9.82
C LEU A 66 -7.33 1.87 11.02
N ASP A 67 -6.93 1.27 12.14
CA ASP A 67 -7.69 1.29 13.40
C ASP A 67 -7.59 2.65 14.13
N GLY A 68 -6.62 3.49 13.74
CA GLY A 68 -6.38 4.80 14.34
C GLY A 68 -5.34 4.78 15.47
N GLU A 69 -4.69 3.64 15.74
CA GLU A 69 -3.57 3.50 16.66
C GLU A 69 -2.26 4.05 16.08
N LEU A 70 -2.28 5.33 15.66
CA LEU A 70 -1.22 5.98 14.89
C LEU A 70 0.12 6.00 15.63
N GLY A 71 0.12 6.07 16.96
CA GLY A 71 1.34 6.06 17.77
C GLY A 71 2.10 4.73 17.66
N ARG A 72 1.40 3.60 17.76
CA ARG A 72 2.00 2.26 17.61
C ARG A 72 2.46 2.03 16.17
N ALA A 73 1.61 2.37 15.20
CA ALA A 73 1.97 2.27 13.79
C ALA A 73 3.24 3.07 13.46
N SER A 74 3.32 4.33 13.91
CA SER A 74 4.48 5.19 13.73
C SER A 74 5.75 4.60 14.34
N GLY A 75 5.67 4.04 15.56
CA GLY A 75 6.81 3.39 16.21
C GLY A 75 7.36 2.20 15.43
N ILE A 76 6.47 1.35 14.88
CA ILE A 76 6.90 0.22 14.06
C ILE A 76 7.53 0.69 12.75
N TYR A 77 6.88 1.61 12.02
CA TYR A 77 7.44 2.13 10.77
C TYR A 77 8.79 2.82 10.97
N HIS A 78 8.95 3.58 12.05
CA HIS A 78 10.23 4.23 12.36
C HIS A 78 11.35 3.21 12.54
N ARG A 79 11.13 2.17 13.35
CA ARG A 79 12.13 1.13 13.60
C ARG A 79 12.51 0.39 12.31
N LEU A 80 11.52 0.01 11.50
CA LEU A 80 11.77 -0.74 10.27
C LEU A 80 12.43 0.12 9.18
N ALA A 81 12.20 1.43 9.19
CA ALA A 81 12.87 2.36 8.27
C ALA A 81 14.38 2.54 8.56
N GLU A 82 14.86 2.14 9.74
CA GLU A 82 16.27 2.12 10.11
C GLU A 82 16.96 0.80 9.75
N GLY A 83 16.18 -0.22 9.38
CA GLY A 83 16.67 -1.54 9.00
C GLY A 83 17.19 -1.62 7.56
N PRO A 84 17.58 -2.83 7.12
CA PRO A 84 17.99 -3.06 5.74
C PRO A 84 16.80 -3.07 4.76
N ASP A 85 17.11 -2.88 3.48
CA ASP A 85 16.17 -3.15 2.41
C ASP A 85 15.86 -4.65 2.28
N PRO A 86 14.62 -5.04 1.88
CA PRO A 86 13.54 -4.21 1.34
C PRO A 86 12.53 -3.65 2.37
N HIS A 87 12.63 -4.03 3.64
CA HIS A 87 11.67 -3.63 4.67
C HIS A 87 11.74 -2.13 4.97
N ARG A 88 12.94 -1.54 4.91
CA ARG A 88 13.13 -0.09 5.03
C ARG A 88 12.25 0.70 4.06
N ARG A 89 12.31 0.41 2.75
CA ARG A 89 11.47 1.11 1.76
C ARG A 89 9.98 0.96 2.05
N ARG A 90 9.49 -0.26 2.32
CA ARG A 90 8.07 -0.50 2.66
C ARG A 90 7.65 0.26 3.92
N ALA A 91 8.52 0.36 4.91
CA ALA A 91 8.27 1.13 6.12
C ALA A 91 8.25 2.65 5.86
N LEU A 92 9.11 3.17 4.99
CA LEU A 92 9.09 4.57 4.57
C LEU A 92 7.79 4.93 3.84
N VAL A 93 7.32 4.05 2.94
CA VAL A 93 6.00 4.19 2.27
C VAL A 93 4.87 4.19 3.30
N GLY A 94 4.88 3.24 4.23
CA GLY A 94 3.88 3.17 5.30
C GLY A 94 3.87 4.42 6.21
N LYS A 95 5.05 4.92 6.57
CA LYS A 95 5.22 6.18 7.32
C LYS A 95 4.68 7.37 6.53
N ALA A 96 4.97 7.45 5.24
CA ALA A 96 4.46 8.50 4.36
C ALA A 96 2.92 8.46 4.26
N GLY A 97 2.33 7.26 4.16
CA GLY A 97 0.88 7.07 4.22
C GLY A 97 0.26 7.56 5.53
N LEU A 98 0.91 7.30 6.67
CA LEU A 98 0.46 7.81 7.98
C LEU A 98 0.53 9.34 8.07
N LEU A 99 1.60 9.95 7.54
CA LEU A 99 1.71 11.41 7.45
C LEU A 99 0.63 12.01 6.54
N LEU A 100 0.30 11.33 5.45
CA LEU A 100 -0.80 11.70 4.56
C LEU A 100 -2.13 11.67 5.32
N GLN A 101 -2.44 10.60 6.07
CA GLN A 101 -3.64 10.53 6.91
C GLN A 101 -3.71 11.67 7.94
N LEU A 102 -2.57 12.05 8.53
CA LEU A 102 -2.45 13.17 9.46
C LEU A 102 -2.53 14.56 8.81
N GLY A 103 -2.54 14.65 7.48
CA GLY A 103 -2.53 15.92 6.75
C GLY A 103 -1.18 16.64 6.75
N LEU A 104 -0.10 15.95 7.14
CA LEU A 104 1.27 16.45 7.06
C LEU A 104 1.82 16.23 5.65
N LEU A 105 1.22 16.92 4.68
CA LEU A 105 1.34 16.59 3.26
C LEU A 105 2.75 16.79 2.69
N ASP A 106 3.44 17.87 3.06
CA ASP A 106 4.82 18.12 2.59
C ASP A 106 5.78 17.04 3.08
N SER A 107 5.66 16.63 4.35
CA SER A 107 6.47 15.56 4.92
C SER A 107 6.16 14.21 4.28
N ALA A 108 4.88 13.93 3.99
CA ALA A 108 4.49 12.72 3.25
C ALA A 108 5.10 12.72 1.84
N LEU A 109 5.00 13.85 1.13
CA LEU A 109 5.53 14.00 -0.22
C LEU A 109 7.05 13.80 -0.25
N ALA A 110 7.79 14.39 0.70
CA ALA A 110 9.24 14.23 0.79
C ALA A 110 9.68 12.77 0.97
N LEU A 111 8.93 11.99 1.77
CA LEU A 111 9.20 10.57 1.93
C LEU A 111 8.88 9.77 0.65
N PHE A 112 7.75 10.05 0.01
CA PHE A 112 7.41 9.41 -1.26
C PHE A 112 8.41 9.75 -2.37
N ASP A 113 8.87 10.99 -2.46
CA ASP A 113 9.90 11.43 -3.39
C ASP A 113 11.21 10.65 -3.17
N GLY A 114 11.63 10.48 -1.92
CA GLY A 114 12.81 9.69 -1.56
C GLY A 114 12.69 8.23 -2.01
N VAL A 115 11.56 7.58 -1.73
CA VAL A 115 11.33 6.19 -2.15
C VAL A 115 11.26 6.08 -3.67
N CYS A 116 10.57 6.99 -4.37
CA CYS A 116 10.48 7.00 -5.83
C CYS A 116 11.81 7.27 -6.53
N ALA A 117 12.74 7.98 -5.87
CA ALA A 117 14.10 8.16 -6.38
C ALA A 117 14.93 6.87 -6.25
N GLU A 118 14.80 6.14 -5.14
CA GLU A 118 15.48 4.86 -4.92
C GLU A 118 14.86 3.71 -5.74
N ALA A 119 13.54 3.69 -5.86
CA ALA A 119 12.75 2.64 -6.52
C ALA A 119 11.68 3.25 -7.45
N PRO A 120 12.06 3.64 -8.68
CA PRO A 120 11.16 4.34 -9.62
C PRO A 120 9.93 3.54 -10.07
N SER A 121 9.90 2.24 -9.83
CA SER A 121 8.80 1.32 -10.16
C SER A 121 7.95 0.92 -8.96
N ASP A 122 8.17 1.52 -7.79
CA ASP A 122 7.37 1.26 -6.59
C ASP A 122 5.98 1.89 -6.76
N LEU A 123 4.97 1.02 -6.92
CA LEU A 123 3.60 1.44 -7.19
C LEU A 123 2.96 2.15 -5.99
N ASP A 124 3.21 1.67 -4.78
CA ASP A 124 2.63 2.23 -3.56
C ASP A 124 3.20 3.64 -3.30
N ALA A 125 4.51 3.82 -3.52
CA ALA A 125 5.15 5.13 -3.43
C ALA A 125 4.64 6.09 -4.51
N SER A 126 4.50 5.63 -5.76
CA SER A 126 4.01 6.45 -6.88
C SER A 126 2.56 6.89 -6.67
N GLU A 127 1.70 6.01 -6.16
CA GLU A 127 0.30 6.35 -5.85
C GLU A 127 0.23 7.35 -4.68
N GLY A 128 0.94 7.07 -3.58
CA GLY A 128 0.98 7.94 -2.41
C GLY A 128 1.52 9.35 -2.73
N ARG A 129 2.53 9.43 -3.60
CA ARG A 129 3.05 10.70 -4.13
C ARG A 129 1.98 11.50 -4.86
N ALA A 130 1.24 10.85 -5.76
CA ALA A 130 0.17 11.49 -6.52
C ALA A 130 -0.94 12.03 -5.60
N GLN A 131 -1.35 11.24 -4.60
CA GLN A 131 -2.34 11.65 -3.59
C GLN A 131 -1.83 12.83 -2.75
N ALA A 132 -0.55 12.86 -2.37
CA ALA A 132 0.04 13.97 -1.64
C ALA A 132 0.02 15.27 -2.46
N LEU A 133 0.44 15.19 -3.73
CA LEU A 133 0.42 16.31 -4.67
C LEU A 133 -1.01 16.84 -4.91
N GLU A 134 -1.99 15.94 -5.05
CA GLU A 134 -3.39 16.30 -5.21
C GLU A 134 -3.91 17.07 -3.99
N ARG A 135 -3.65 16.56 -2.78
CA ARG A 135 -4.09 17.21 -1.53
C ARG A 135 -3.38 18.54 -1.25
N LEU A 136 -2.18 18.73 -1.80
CA LEU A 136 -1.46 20.02 -1.80
C LEU A 136 -1.98 21.01 -2.85
N GLY A 137 -2.90 20.59 -3.73
CA GLY A 137 -3.40 21.43 -4.83
C GLY A 137 -2.45 21.51 -6.04
N ARG A 138 -1.38 20.71 -6.07
CA ARG A 138 -0.40 20.63 -7.18
C ARG A 138 -0.92 19.71 -8.29
N LEU A 139 -2.09 20.05 -8.83
CA LEU A 139 -2.90 19.16 -9.69
C LEU A 139 -2.19 18.75 -10.99
N GLY A 140 -1.38 19.62 -11.58
CA GLY A 140 -0.62 19.30 -12.80
C GLY A 140 0.40 18.19 -12.58
N GLU A 141 1.11 18.24 -11.45
CA GLU A 141 2.09 17.23 -11.07
C GLU A 141 1.42 15.93 -10.63
N ALA A 142 0.31 16.02 -9.89
CA ALA A 142 -0.49 14.86 -9.51
C ALA A 142 -0.99 14.11 -10.77
N ALA A 143 -1.50 14.83 -11.77
CA ALA A 143 -1.95 14.23 -13.02
C ALA A 143 -0.82 13.55 -13.81
N ALA A 144 0.37 14.16 -13.85
CA ALA A 144 1.54 13.53 -14.45
C ALA A 144 1.91 12.23 -13.72
N GLU A 145 1.84 12.23 -12.40
CA GLU A 145 2.21 11.06 -11.61
C GLU A 145 1.17 9.95 -11.65
N TYR A 146 -0.12 10.26 -11.70
CA TYR A 146 -1.15 9.26 -11.97
C TYR A 146 -0.97 8.60 -13.33
N ARG A 147 -0.55 9.33 -14.38
CA ARG A 147 -0.23 8.71 -15.68
C ARG A 147 0.95 7.75 -15.57
N ARG A 148 1.99 8.13 -14.83
CA ARG A 148 3.14 7.25 -14.57
C ARG A 148 2.73 5.99 -13.82
N PHE A 149 1.92 6.12 -12.76
CA PHE A 149 1.38 5.00 -12.01
C PHE A 149 0.63 4.01 -12.90
N VAL A 150 -0.29 4.50 -13.75
CA VAL A 150 -1.02 3.66 -14.71
C VAL A 150 -0.07 2.95 -15.68
N GLY A 151 0.94 3.65 -16.18
CA GLY A 151 1.96 3.05 -17.06
C GLY A 151 2.73 1.91 -16.37
N LEU A 152 3.15 2.12 -15.12
CA LEU A 152 3.85 1.10 -14.32
C LEU A 152 2.95 -0.10 -14.02
N ALA A 153 1.68 0.15 -13.65
CA ALA A 153 0.72 -0.91 -13.33
C ALA A 153 0.42 -1.78 -14.56
N ASN A 154 0.23 -1.16 -15.73
CA ASN A 154 -0.01 -1.88 -16.98
C ASN A 154 1.23 -2.70 -17.39
N ALA A 155 2.43 -2.14 -17.31
CA ALA A 155 3.66 -2.88 -17.60
C ALA A 155 3.85 -4.13 -16.70
N ARG A 156 3.42 -4.06 -15.43
CA ARG A 156 3.44 -5.21 -14.52
C ARG A 156 2.37 -6.25 -14.85
N ALA A 157 1.18 -5.82 -15.26
CA ALA A 157 0.12 -6.72 -15.72
C ALA A 157 0.58 -7.48 -16.98
N ASP A 158 1.15 -6.77 -17.95
CA ASP A 158 1.71 -7.35 -19.17
C ASP A 158 2.82 -8.35 -18.86
N LEU A 159 3.69 -8.06 -17.89
CA LEU A 159 4.72 -9.00 -17.45
C LEU A 159 4.12 -10.30 -16.90
N ARG A 160 3.07 -10.22 -16.06
CA ARG A 160 2.39 -11.40 -15.50
C ARG A 160 1.71 -12.23 -16.58
N VAL A 161 1.05 -11.58 -17.54
CA VAL A 161 0.43 -12.26 -18.69
C VAL A 161 1.48 -13.00 -19.51
N ARG A 162 2.61 -12.37 -19.81
CA ARG A 162 3.70 -13.02 -20.56
C ARG A 162 4.33 -14.20 -19.82
N VAL A 163 4.58 -14.07 -18.52
CA VAL A 163 5.15 -15.17 -17.71
C VAL A 163 4.15 -16.32 -17.61
N ALA A 164 2.87 -16.04 -17.39
CA ALA A 164 1.82 -17.06 -17.38
C ALA A 164 1.72 -17.78 -18.74
N GLN A 165 1.80 -17.04 -19.85
CA GLN A 165 1.80 -17.60 -21.20
C GLN A 165 3.03 -18.51 -21.44
N GLN A 166 4.24 -18.04 -21.10
CA GLN A 166 5.45 -18.86 -21.19
C GLN A 166 5.40 -20.12 -20.34
N TRP A 167 4.82 -20.03 -19.13
CA TRP A 167 4.70 -21.16 -18.23
C TRP A 167 3.73 -22.22 -18.77
N LEU A 168 2.61 -21.78 -19.35
CA LEU A 168 1.66 -22.65 -20.07
C LEU A 168 2.33 -23.31 -21.29
N ASP A 169 3.06 -22.55 -22.10
CA ASP A 169 3.74 -23.10 -23.29
C ASP A 169 4.84 -24.12 -22.92
N ALA A 170 5.48 -23.97 -21.76
CA ALA A 170 6.55 -24.85 -21.29
C ALA A 170 6.06 -26.13 -20.58
N HIS A 171 4.78 -26.22 -20.18
CA HIS A 171 4.22 -27.35 -19.42
C HIS A 171 3.07 -28.08 -20.14
N VAL A 172 2.89 -27.83 -21.43
CA VAL A 172 1.89 -28.49 -22.30
C VAL A 172 2.55 -29.39 -23.37
N LEU A 173 3.82 -29.78 -23.19
CA LEU A 173 4.52 -30.80 -23.99
C LEU A 173 4.97 -31.96 -23.10
#